data_AF-A0A6A0GQW1-F1
#
_entry.id   AF-A0A6A0GQW1-F1
#
_cell.length_a   1.000
_cell.length_b   1.000
_cell.length_c   1.000
_cell.angle_alpha   90.00
_cell.angle_beta   90.00
_cell.angle_gamma   90.00
#
_symmetry.space_group_name_H-M   'P 1'
#
loop_
_entity.id
_entity.type
_entity.pdbx_description
1 polymer ?
#
loop_
_entity_poly.entity_id
_entity_poly.type
_entity_poly.pdbx_seq_one_letter_code
_entity_poly.pdbx_strand_id
1 'polypeptide(L)'
;MSSVHDDKTRATARQHQPLVANFSVPEAGVAAAATMAPSVTYVLLYLFTQSSVVLSEVLTPPYFNLAENRRITATATCGEAVPQEELYCKLIGANVNRDVKYNLIQGQVCDVCDPSNPSKWHPPEYAIDGSERWWQSPPLSRGMQYNQVNLTVDLGQVSKTLSKIKTDAL
;
A
#
# COMPACT_ATOMS: atom_id res chain seq x y z
N MET A 1 -5.35 47.92 6.05
CA MET A 1 -5.47 47.01 4.89
C MET A 1 -4.32 46.02 4.97
N SER A 2 -4.49 44.71 5.10
CA SER A 2 -5.67 43.86 5.17
C SER A 2 -5.28 42.63 6.00
N SER A 3 -6.20 42.20 6.87
CA SER A 3 -6.12 40.95 7.61
C SER A 3 -6.33 39.79 6.63
N VAL A 4 -5.38 38.84 6.56
CA VAL A 4 -5.55 37.62 5.76
C VAL A 4 -6.02 36.52 6.70
N HIS A 5 -7.28 36.12 6.50
CA HIS A 5 -7.95 35.02 7.17
C HIS A 5 -7.29 33.68 6.80
N ASP A 6 -6.97 32.87 7.80
CA ASP A 6 -6.76 31.43 7.67
C ASP A 6 -8.12 30.74 7.44
N ASP A 7 -8.45 30.46 6.17
CA ASP A 7 -9.59 29.62 5.82
C ASP A 7 -9.19 28.15 5.93
N LYS A 8 -9.56 27.53 7.06
CA LYS A 8 -9.37 26.11 7.31
C LYS A 8 -10.43 25.35 6.53
N THR A 9 -10.15 25.06 5.25
CA THR A 9 -11.01 24.24 4.40
C THR A 9 -11.10 22.81 4.95
N ARG A 10 -12.09 22.60 5.80
CA ARG A 10 -12.52 21.31 6.35
C ARG A 10 -13.00 20.45 5.17
N ALA A 11 -12.14 19.53 4.73
CA ALA A 11 -12.55 18.47 3.83
C ALA A 11 -13.63 17.64 4.53
N THR A 12 -14.89 17.86 4.16
CA THR A 12 -16.02 17.03 4.52
C THR A 12 -15.81 15.66 3.87
N ALA A 13 -15.37 14.69 4.67
CA ALA A 13 -15.41 13.29 4.29
C ALA A 13 -16.86 12.96 3.89
N ARG A 14 -17.10 12.70 2.59
CA ARG A 14 -18.34 12.07 2.16
C ARG A 14 -18.40 10.72 2.85
N GLN A 15 -19.22 10.62 3.90
CA GLN A 15 -19.67 9.35 4.43
C GLN A 15 -20.32 8.61 3.27
N HIS A 16 -19.63 7.61 2.73
CA HIS A 16 -20.27 6.56 1.96
C HIS A 16 -21.20 5.85 2.93
N GLN A 17 -22.47 6.26 2.88
CA GLN A 17 -23.58 5.55 3.48
C GLN A 17 -23.49 4.10 2.97
N PRO A 18 -23.43 3.08 3.85
CA PRO A 18 -23.66 1.73 3.38
C PRO A 18 -25.05 1.74 2.77
N LEU A 19 -25.16 1.32 1.51
CA LEU A 19 -26.43 1.11 0.86
C LEU A 19 -27.08 -0.05 1.62
N VAL A 20 -27.87 0.29 2.65
CA VAL A 20 -28.69 -0.67 3.38
C VAL A 20 -29.65 -1.21 2.32
N ALA A 21 -29.38 -2.44 1.86
CA ALA A 21 -30.37 -3.19 1.13
C ALA A 21 -31.51 -3.43 2.12
N ASN A 22 -32.55 -2.61 2.03
CA ASN A 22 -33.83 -2.89 2.68
C ASN A 22 -34.35 -4.18 2.07
N PHE A 23 -34.00 -5.30 2.69
CA PHE A 23 -34.63 -6.57 2.39
C PHE A 23 -36.03 -6.50 3.02
N SER A 24 -36.99 -6.05 2.23
CA SER A 24 -38.41 -6.21 2.53
C SER A 24 -38.67 -7.71 2.66
N VAL A 25 -38.80 -8.16 3.91
CA VAL A 25 -39.31 -9.49 4.22
C VAL A 25 -40.65 -9.63 3.52
N PRO A 26 -40.88 -10.66 2.69
CA PRO A 26 -42.20 -10.86 2.13
C PRO A 26 -43.16 -11.10 3.30
N GLU A 27 -44.19 -10.26 3.41
CA GLU A 27 -45.33 -10.54 4.29
C GLU A 27 -45.86 -11.92 3.91
N ALA A 28 -45.58 -12.92 4.75
CA ALA A 28 -46.21 -14.22 4.65
C ALA A 28 -47.69 -14.00 4.97
N GLY A 29 -48.49 -13.81 3.92
CA GLY A 29 -49.93 -13.79 4.01
C GLY A 29 -50.39 -15.03 4.76
N VAL A 30 -51.06 -14.80 5.89
CA VAL A 30 -51.61 -15.86 6.74
C VAL A 30 -52.77 -16.49 5.98
N ALA A 31 -52.47 -17.50 5.16
CA ALA A 31 -53.46 -18.29 4.46
C ALA A 31 -53.98 -19.38 5.40
N ALA A 32 -55.29 -19.27 5.69
CA ALA A 32 -56.24 -20.29 6.13
C ALA A 32 -55.76 -21.33 7.15
N ALA A 33 -56.34 -21.27 8.35
CA ALA A 33 -56.27 -22.31 9.37
C ALA A 33 -56.77 -23.66 8.82
N ALA A 34 -55.86 -24.49 8.33
CA ALA A 34 -56.07 -25.94 8.24
C ALA A 34 -55.79 -26.52 9.63
N THR A 35 -56.83 -27.03 10.29
CA THR A 35 -56.72 -27.73 11.57
C THR A 35 -55.93 -29.03 11.38
N MET A 36 -54.60 -28.95 11.48
CA MET A 36 -53.73 -30.13 11.57
C MET A 36 -53.62 -30.59 13.02
N ALA A 37 -53.46 -31.90 13.24
CA ALA A 37 -53.27 -32.47 14.57
C ALA A 37 -52.09 -31.80 15.31
N PRO A 38 -52.19 -31.59 16.64
CA PRO A 38 -51.20 -30.84 17.43
C PRO A 38 -49.78 -31.42 17.38
N SER A 39 -49.64 -32.69 16.98
CA SER A 39 -48.35 -33.34 16.74
C SER A 39 -47.65 -32.83 15.49
N VAL A 40 -48.37 -32.48 14.42
CA VAL A 40 -47.80 -32.06 13.14
C VAL A 40 -47.29 -30.62 13.21
N THR A 41 -48.02 -29.74 13.89
CA THR A 41 -47.57 -28.36 14.14
C THR A 41 -46.31 -28.32 15.01
N TYR A 42 -46.23 -29.18 16.04
CA TYR A 42 -45.03 -29.28 16.88
C TYR A 42 -43.81 -29.78 16.08
N VAL A 43 -44.01 -30.75 15.18
CA VAL A 43 -42.95 -31.24 14.28
C VAL A 43 -42.50 -30.16 13.31
N LEU A 44 -43.42 -29.42 12.69
CA LEU A 44 -43.08 -28.33 11.77
C LEU A 44 -42.34 -27.20 12.50
N LEU A 45 -42.82 -26.78 13.67
CA LEU A 45 -42.14 -25.78 14.50
C LEU A 45 -40.73 -26.25 14.91
N TYR A 46 -40.57 -27.51 15.30
CA TYR A 46 -39.26 -28.09 15.63
C TYR A 46 -38.30 -28.09 14.42
N LEU A 47 -38.80 -28.41 13.21
CA LEU A 47 -38.01 -28.35 11.98
C LEU A 47 -37.62 -26.91 11.60
N PHE A 48 -38.54 -25.94 11.73
CA PHE A 48 -38.24 -24.51 11.51
C PHE A 48 -37.25 -23.94 12.55
N THR A 49 -37.26 -24.44 13.79
CA THR A 49 -36.27 -24.02 14.80
C THR A 49 -34.86 -24.57 14.54
N GLN A 50 -34.74 -25.68 13.81
CA GLN A 50 -33.43 -26.27 13.46
C GLN A 50 -32.77 -25.62 12.24
N SER A 51 -33.52 -24.92 11.38
CA SER A 51 -33.00 -24.37 10.12
C SER A 51 -32.27 -23.03 10.25
N SER A 52 -32.20 -22.41 11.43
CA SER A 52 -31.81 -21.00 11.57
C SER A 52 -30.43 -20.73 12.18
N VAL A 53 -29.60 -21.75 12.40
CA VAL A 53 -28.24 -21.52 12.94
C VAL A 53 -27.25 -21.33 11.79
N VAL A 54 -27.17 -20.10 11.27
CA VAL A 54 -26.09 -19.69 10.37
C VAL A 54 -24.98 -19.09 11.22
N LEU A 55 -23.85 -19.80 11.38
CA LEU A 55 -22.65 -19.24 11.98
C LEU A 55 -21.95 -18.38 10.92
N SER A 56 -22.14 -17.07 10.97
CA SER A 56 -21.36 -16.14 10.15
C SER A 56 -19.96 -16.00 10.76
N GLU A 57 -18.99 -16.73 10.21
CA GLU A 57 -17.58 -16.57 10.57
C GLU A 57 -16.95 -15.45 9.73
N VAL A 58 -16.29 -14.49 10.39
CA VAL A 58 -15.55 -13.43 9.71
C VAL A 58 -14.23 -14.02 9.23
N LEU A 59 -14.18 -14.37 7.94
CA LEU A 59 -12.96 -14.83 7.31
C LEU A 59 -12.09 -13.61 6.95
N THR A 60 -11.25 -13.17 7.90
CA THR A 60 -10.19 -12.21 7.57
C THR A 60 -9.18 -12.87 6.63
N PRO A 61 -8.90 -12.28 5.47
CA PRO A 61 -7.91 -12.82 4.55
C PRO A 61 -6.52 -12.81 5.22
N PRO A 62 -5.64 -13.75 4.83
CA PRO A 62 -4.26 -13.74 5.32
C PRO A 62 -3.60 -12.40 5.01
N TYR A 63 -2.68 -11.97 5.87
CA TYR A 63 -1.87 -10.79 5.61
C TYR A 63 -0.93 -11.09 4.44
N PHE A 64 -0.98 -10.26 3.40
CA PHE A 64 -0.08 -10.35 2.25
C PHE A 64 0.30 -8.95 1.77
N ASN A 65 1.50 -8.81 1.18
CA ASN A 65 1.95 -7.54 0.63
C ASN A 65 1.27 -7.29 -0.72
N LEU A 66 0.31 -6.35 -0.74
CA LEU A 66 -0.45 -6.01 -1.96
C LEU A 66 0.45 -5.50 -3.10
N ALA A 67 1.60 -4.92 -2.77
CA ALA A 67 2.54 -4.33 -3.73
C ALA A 67 3.56 -5.33 -4.28
N GLU A 68 3.72 -6.49 -3.64
CA GLU A 68 4.72 -7.48 -4.05
C GLU A 68 4.45 -7.97 -5.47
N ASN A 69 5.52 -7.99 -6.27
CA ASN A 69 5.52 -8.39 -7.67
C ASN A 69 4.50 -7.61 -8.55
N ARG A 70 4.13 -6.39 -8.14
CA ARG A 70 3.29 -5.48 -8.94
C ARG A 70 4.13 -4.62 -9.86
N ARG A 71 3.48 -4.06 -10.90
CA ARG A 71 4.13 -3.10 -11.79
C ARG A 71 4.45 -1.82 -11.03
N ILE A 72 5.72 -1.46 -10.99
CA ILE A 72 6.22 -0.23 -10.36
C ILE A 72 6.89 0.64 -11.41
N THR A 73 6.81 1.96 -11.23
CA THR A 73 7.50 2.94 -12.07
C THR A 73 8.03 4.07 -11.19
N ALA A 74 9.24 4.55 -11.47
CA ALA A 74 9.82 5.72 -10.80
C ALA A 74 10.05 6.84 -11.82
N THR A 75 9.89 8.09 -11.41
CA THR A 75 10.20 9.24 -12.28
C THR A 75 11.68 9.43 -12.54
N ALA A 76 12.53 8.90 -11.66
CA ALA A 76 13.97 8.90 -11.81
C ALA A 76 14.60 7.79 -10.96
N THR A 77 15.62 7.13 -11.49
CA THR A 77 16.43 6.10 -10.82
C THR A 77 17.89 6.48 -10.93
N CYS A 78 18.71 6.09 -9.94
CA CYS A 78 20.15 6.32 -10.01
C CYS A 78 20.77 5.65 -11.23
N GLY A 79 21.85 6.22 -11.76
CA GLY A 79 22.57 5.67 -12.92
C GLY A 79 21.83 5.76 -14.26
N GLU A 80 20.52 6.07 -14.27
CA GLU A 80 19.79 6.37 -15.51
C GLU A 80 20.07 7.80 -15.99
N ALA A 81 20.04 7.98 -17.31
CA ALA A 81 20.28 9.25 -18.01
C ALA A 81 21.64 9.91 -17.70
N VAL A 82 22.63 9.10 -17.33
CA VAL A 82 24.03 9.52 -17.18
C VAL A 82 24.94 8.62 -18.01
N PRO A 83 26.00 9.18 -18.63
CA PRO A 83 26.93 8.40 -19.46
C PRO A 83 27.94 7.59 -18.65
N GLN A 84 28.09 7.87 -17.36
CA GLN A 84 29.04 7.25 -16.44
C GLN A 84 28.31 6.73 -15.20
N GLU A 85 28.99 5.87 -14.46
CA GLU A 85 28.53 5.37 -13.16
C GLU A 85 28.28 6.54 -12.18
N GLU A 86 27.19 6.46 -11.42
CA GLU A 86 26.76 7.55 -10.55
C GLU A 86 27.19 7.34 -9.10
N LEU A 87 27.93 8.28 -8.53
CA LEU A 87 28.29 8.28 -7.11
C LEU A 87 27.11 8.73 -6.23
N TYR A 88 26.85 7.99 -5.15
CA TYR A 88 25.97 8.41 -4.06
C TYR A 88 26.62 8.12 -2.69
N CYS A 89 26.29 8.92 -1.68
CA CYS A 89 26.84 8.79 -0.33
C CYS A 89 25.72 8.60 0.70
N LYS A 90 25.95 7.71 1.66
CA LYS A 90 25.04 7.48 2.79
C LYS A 90 25.25 8.56 3.84
N LEU A 91 24.14 9.14 4.31
CA LEU A 91 24.17 10.24 5.29
C LEU A 91 24.58 9.80 6.69
N ILE A 92 24.40 8.53 6.99
CA ILE A 92 24.89 7.94 8.22
C ILE A 92 26.40 7.80 8.04
N GLY A 93 27.15 8.71 8.67
CA GLY A 93 28.61 8.73 8.62
C GLY A 93 29.20 7.37 8.98
N ALA A 94 30.40 7.09 8.48
CA ALA A 94 31.08 5.83 8.76
C ALA A 94 31.44 5.76 10.26
N ASN A 95 30.74 4.90 11.02
CA ASN A 95 31.26 4.43 12.31
C ASN A 95 32.45 3.51 11.99
N VAL A 96 33.66 4.06 12.03
CA VAL A 96 34.90 3.32 11.72
C VAL A 96 35.28 2.36 12.86
N ASN A 97 34.41 1.40 13.16
CA ASN A 97 34.84 0.13 13.74
C ASN A 97 35.09 -0.85 12.59
N ARG A 98 36.27 -1.47 12.67
CA ARG A 98 37.03 -2.05 11.57
C ARG A 98 36.31 -3.25 10.92
N ASP A 99 36.70 -3.53 9.67
CA ASP A 99 36.59 -4.83 8.93
C ASP A 99 35.82 -4.83 7.60
N VAL A 100 35.31 -3.70 7.09
CA VAL A 100 34.69 -3.66 5.75
C VAL A 100 35.29 -2.54 4.87
N LYS A 101 35.68 -2.92 3.64
CA LYS A 101 36.28 -2.03 2.62
C LYS A 101 35.19 -1.14 2.01
N TYR A 102 34.88 -0.03 2.65
CA TYR A 102 34.01 1.01 2.10
C TYR A 102 34.81 2.10 1.38
N ASN A 103 34.20 2.76 0.38
CA ASN A 103 34.77 3.98 -0.18
C ASN A 103 34.40 5.15 0.74
N LEU A 104 35.37 5.60 1.56
CA LEU A 104 35.17 6.70 2.49
C LEU A 104 35.57 8.02 1.82
N ILE A 105 34.59 8.89 1.59
CA ILE A 105 34.83 10.25 1.13
C ILE A 105 34.37 11.18 2.25
N GLN A 106 35.30 11.95 2.81
CA GLN A 106 35.02 12.93 3.88
C GLN A 106 34.27 12.35 5.10
N GLY A 107 34.51 11.07 5.43
CA GLY A 107 33.86 10.39 6.56
C GLY A 107 32.45 9.85 6.28
N GLN A 108 31.96 9.98 5.05
CA GLN A 108 30.73 9.33 4.59
C GLN A 108 31.04 8.03 3.84
N VAL A 109 30.12 7.06 3.94
CA VAL A 109 30.18 5.81 3.18
C VAL A 109 29.55 6.06 1.82
N CYS A 110 30.36 6.07 0.77
CA CYS A 110 29.90 6.26 -0.60
C CYS A 110 29.95 4.96 -1.39
N ASP A 111 29.05 4.84 -2.35
CA ASP A 111 29.01 3.75 -3.31
C ASP A 111 28.56 4.29 -4.68
N VAL A 112 28.52 3.43 -5.68
CA VAL A 112 28.26 3.79 -7.06
C VAL A 112 27.06 3.02 -7.60
N CYS A 113 26.24 3.69 -8.38
CA CYS A 113 25.12 3.13 -9.10
C CYS A 113 25.45 3.01 -10.61
N ASP A 114 25.40 1.79 -11.14
CA ASP A 114 25.67 1.48 -12.53
C ASP A 114 24.59 0.52 -13.08
N PRO A 115 23.73 0.95 -14.02
CA PRO A 115 22.72 0.09 -14.64
C PRO A 115 23.30 -1.08 -15.44
N SER A 116 24.56 -0.99 -15.86
CA SER A 116 25.26 -2.05 -16.61
C SER A 116 25.72 -3.19 -15.71
N ASN A 117 25.82 -2.94 -14.39
CA ASN A 117 26.30 -3.90 -13.42
C ASN A 117 25.17 -4.29 -12.44
N PRO A 118 24.65 -5.54 -12.51
CA PRO A 118 23.56 -5.99 -11.64
C PRO A 118 23.83 -5.87 -10.13
N SER A 119 25.10 -5.88 -9.71
CA SER A 119 25.49 -5.73 -8.30
C SER A 119 25.45 -4.28 -7.79
N LYS A 120 25.42 -3.32 -8.72
CA LYS A 120 25.43 -1.87 -8.47
C LYS A 120 24.20 -1.18 -9.08
N TRP A 121 23.24 -1.97 -9.56
CA TRP A 121 22.01 -1.46 -10.12
C TRP A 121 20.88 -1.55 -9.08
N HIS A 122 20.10 -0.48 -8.98
CA HIS A 122 19.03 -0.33 -7.99
C HIS A 122 17.71 0.11 -8.64
N PRO A 123 17.13 -0.71 -9.52
CA PRO A 123 15.92 -0.36 -10.26
C PRO A 123 14.65 -0.39 -9.39
N PRO A 124 13.56 0.27 -9.83
CA PRO A 124 12.31 0.35 -9.06
C PRO A 124 11.74 -1.02 -8.65
N GLU A 125 11.93 -2.04 -9.48
CA GLU A 125 11.45 -3.41 -9.25
C GLU A 125 12.00 -4.00 -7.95
N TYR A 126 13.21 -3.62 -7.52
CA TYR A 126 13.80 -4.10 -6.28
C TYR A 126 13.07 -3.61 -5.02
N ALA A 127 12.24 -2.56 -5.12
CA ALA A 127 11.43 -2.13 -3.99
C ALA A 127 10.22 -3.03 -3.70
N ILE A 128 9.84 -3.90 -4.65
CA ILE A 128 8.61 -4.70 -4.59
C ILE A 128 8.82 -6.18 -4.90
N ASP A 129 10.07 -6.65 -5.00
CA ASP A 129 10.39 -8.02 -5.38
C ASP A 129 10.41 -9.03 -4.21
N GLY A 130 10.14 -8.56 -2.98
CA GLY A 130 10.14 -9.37 -1.76
C GLY A 130 11.54 -9.73 -1.25
N SER A 131 12.61 -9.22 -1.87
CA SER A 131 13.99 -9.43 -1.45
C SER A 131 14.51 -8.30 -0.54
N GLU A 132 15.74 -8.43 -0.04
CA GLU A 132 16.44 -7.36 0.71
C GLU A 132 17.08 -6.29 -0.20
N ARG A 133 16.87 -6.40 -1.52
CA ARG A 133 17.35 -5.39 -2.47
C ARG A 133 16.53 -4.11 -2.33
N TRP A 134 17.05 -3.03 -2.88
CA TRP A 134 16.41 -1.72 -2.80
C TRP A 134 16.49 -0.98 -4.14
N TRP A 135 15.53 -0.10 -4.35
CA TRP A 135 15.57 0.95 -5.37
C TRP A 135 16.27 2.20 -4.81
N GLN A 136 16.97 2.93 -5.67
CA GLN A 136 17.69 4.15 -5.31
C GLN A 136 17.37 5.31 -6.27
N SER A 137 16.98 6.46 -5.71
CA SER A 137 16.82 7.71 -6.46
C SER A 137 18.17 8.30 -6.86
N PRO A 138 18.21 9.22 -7.85
CA PRO A 138 19.40 10.04 -8.08
C PRO A 138 19.78 10.87 -6.82
N PRO A 139 21.08 11.16 -6.62
CA PRO A 139 21.58 11.99 -5.54
C PRO A 139 21.24 13.47 -5.78
N LEU A 140 21.12 14.25 -4.70
CA LEU A 140 20.84 15.69 -4.79
C LEU A 140 21.98 16.49 -5.44
N SER A 141 23.22 15.97 -5.41
CA SER A 141 24.36 16.54 -6.13
C SER A 141 24.13 16.59 -7.65
N ARG A 142 23.26 15.73 -8.20
CA ARG A 142 22.85 15.76 -9.62
C ARG A 142 21.86 16.90 -9.91
N GLY A 143 21.12 17.36 -8.90
CA GLY A 143 20.21 18.50 -9.03
C GLY A 143 19.06 18.50 -8.02
N MET A 144 18.61 19.70 -7.68
CA MET A 144 17.54 19.91 -6.69
C MET A 144 16.17 19.36 -7.14
N GLN A 145 15.98 19.09 -8.43
CA GLN A 145 14.78 18.43 -8.93
C GLN A 145 14.58 17.02 -8.35
N TYR A 146 15.64 16.37 -7.87
CA TYR A 146 15.58 15.04 -7.27
C TYR A 146 15.27 15.05 -5.76
N ASN A 147 14.99 16.23 -5.18
CA ASN A 147 14.43 16.36 -3.84
C ASN A 147 12.98 15.82 -3.76
N GLN A 148 12.35 15.62 -4.91
CA GLN A 148 11.08 14.92 -5.01
C GLN A 148 11.09 13.99 -6.21
N VAL A 149 10.77 12.72 -5.95
CA VAL A 149 10.59 11.69 -6.97
C VAL A 149 9.29 10.95 -6.70
N ASN A 150 8.61 10.51 -7.76
CA ASN A 150 7.34 9.79 -7.63
C ASN A 150 7.57 8.32 -7.98
N LEU A 151 7.15 7.44 -7.06
CA LEU A 151 7.05 6.00 -7.28
C LEU A 151 5.59 5.62 -7.40
N THR A 152 5.22 5.00 -8.52
CA THR A 152 3.85 4.59 -8.81
C THR A 152 3.79 3.08 -8.91
N VAL A 153 3.01 2.45 -8.03
CA VAL A 153 2.76 1.00 -8.02
C VAL A 153 1.33 0.70 -8.44
N ASP A 154 1.16 -0.20 -9.40
CA ASP A 154 -0.14 -0.63 -9.89
C ASP A 154 -0.68 -1.83 -9.07
N LEU A 155 -1.60 -1.54 -8.15
CA LEU A 155 -2.21 -2.52 -7.25
C LEU A 155 -3.44 -3.21 -7.86
N GLY A 156 -3.91 -2.83 -9.05
CA GLY A 156 -5.04 -3.47 -9.76
C GLY A 156 -6.41 -3.44 -9.04
N GLN A 157 -6.49 -2.88 -7.84
CA GLN A 157 -7.71 -2.53 -7.09
C GLN A 157 -7.81 -1.00 -7.09
N VAL A 158 -9.03 -0.43 -7.12
CA VAL A 158 -9.32 1.04 -7.16
C VAL A 158 -8.07 1.89 -6.85
N SER A 159 -7.43 2.37 -7.91
CA SER A 159 -6.03 2.81 -7.93
C SER A 159 -5.74 3.84 -6.83
N LYS A 160 -4.74 3.57 -5.98
CA LYS A 160 -4.20 4.55 -5.04
C LYS A 160 -2.79 4.95 -5.46
N THR A 161 -2.61 6.20 -5.85
CA THR A 161 -1.29 6.79 -6.06
C THR A 161 -0.70 7.16 -4.69
N LEU A 162 0.39 6.50 -4.29
CA LEU A 162 1.18 6.92 -3.12
C LEU A 162 2.25 7.90 -3.58
N SER A 163 1.91 9.19 -3.59
CA SER A 163 2.83 10.26 -3.97
C SER A 163 3.44 10.91 -2.74
N LYS A 164 4.56 10.36 -2.24
CA LYS A 164 5.69 11.08 -1.60
C LYS A 164 6.64 10.07 -0.96
N ILE A 165 7.81 9.89 -1.56
CA ILE A 165 8.99 9.46 -0.81
C ILE A 165 9.88 10.71 -0.76
N LYS A 166 10.04 11.26 0.45
CA LYS A 166 11.01 12.34 0.67
C LYS A 166 12.39 11.68 0.63
N THR A 167 13.20 12.09 -0.34
CA THR A 167 14.60 11.70 -0.42
C THR A 167 15.35 12.50 0.65
N ASP A 168 15.43 11.96 1.87
CA ASP A 168 16.41 12.46 2.85
C ASP A 168 17.80 11.95 2.42
N ALA A 169 18.33 12.57 1.36
CA ALA A 169 19.66 12.36 0.81
C ALA A 169 20.34 13.72 0.64
N LEU A 170 20.52 14.46 1.74
CA LEU A 170 21.37 15.66 1.86
C LEU A 170 22.70 15.31 2.52
#